data_AF-A0A537KQX8-F1
#
_entry.id   AF-A0A537KQX8-F1
#
_cell.length_a   1.000
_cell.length_b   1.000
_cell.length_c   1.000
_cell.angle_alpha   90.00
_cell.angle_beta   90.00
_cell.angle_gamma   90.00
#
_symmetry.space_group_name_H-M   'P 1'
#
loop_
_entity.id
_entity.type
_entity.pdbx_description
1 polymer ?
#
loop_
_entity_poly.entity_id
_entity_poly.type
_entity_poly.pdbx_seq_one_letter_code
_entity_poly.pdbx_strand_id
1 'polypeptide(L)'
;MSGTLRVGTRGSPLALAQTEQVVRQLRSVHPDLETKTVVIRTHGDDGYREDLGSALDGKRAFTKRIEDALLAGRIDFAIHSLKDLPTEVATGLVIAAIPPREDPRDVFVARD
;
A
#
# COMPACT_ATOMS: atom_id res chain seq x y z
N MET A 1 20.17 8.54 -12.14
CA MET A 1 19.87 8.33 -10.71
C MET A 1 20.17 6.86 -10.42
N SER A 2 21.22 6.56 -9.66
CA SER A 2 21.75 5.20 -9.46
C SER A 2 21.44 4.71 -8.05
N GLY A 3 20.17 4.47 -7.75
CA GLY A 3 19.76 3.92 -6.46
C GLY A 3 18.50 3.07 -6.58
N THR A 4 18.51 1.92 -5.93
CA THR A 4 17.34 1.04 -5.79
C THR A 4 16.22 1.78 -5.05
N LEU A 5 15.03 1.90 -5.64
CA LEU A 5 13.87 2.51 -4.97
C LEU A 5 13.22 1.52 -3.99
N ARG A 6 12.99 1.97 -2.76
CA ARG A 6 12.39 1.18 -1.68
C ARG A 6 10.87 1.38 -1.69
N VAL A 7 10.14 0.31 -1.98
CA VAL A 7 8.69 0.32 -2.12
C VAL A 7 8.04 -0.20 -0.84
N GLY A 8 7.36 0.68 -0.10
CA GLY A 8 6.57 0.31 1.07
C GLY A 8 5.26 -0.39 0.70
N THR A 9 4.95 -1.48 1.40
CA THR A 9 3.66 -2.17 1.28
C THR A 9 3.29 -2.87 2.57
N ARG A 10 2.00 -3.16 2.76
CA ARG A 10 1.51 -4.12 3.76
C ARG A 10 1.94 -5.55 3.42
N GLY A 11 1.88 -6.43 4.42
CA GLY A 11 2.28 -7.84 4.29
C GLY A 11 1.21 -8.79 3.75
N SER A 12 -0.02 -8.32 3.54
CA SER A 12 -1.11 -9.18 3.05
C SER A 12 -0.85 -9.66 1.61
N PRO A 13 -1.33 -10.85 1.22
CA PRO A 13 -1.14 -11.37 -0.15
C PRO A 13 -1.61 -10.39 -1.24
N LEU A 14 -2.75 -9.72 -1.02
CA LEU A 14 -3.26 -8.72 -1.96
C LEU A 14 -2.35 -7.50 -2.08
N ALA A 15 -1.81 -6.99 -0.97
CA ALA A 15 -0.93 -5.82 -0.99
C ALA A 15 0.39 -6.11 -1.72
N LEU A 16 0.95 -7.31 -1.53
CA LEU A 16 2.13 -7.76 -2.26
C LEU A 16 1.84 -7.88 -3.76
N ALA A 17 0.71 -8.46 -4.14
CA ALA A 17 0.30 -8.57 -5.55
C ALA A 17 0.12 -7.20 -6.22
N GLN A 18 -0.55 -6.26 -5.54
CA GLN A 18 -0.71 -4.88 -6.00
C GLN A 18 0.64 -4.17 -6.18
N THR A 19 1.55 -4.36 -5.22
CA THR A 19 2.91 -3.81 -5.29
C THR A 19 3.67 -4.36 -6.50
N GLU A 20 3.61 -5.66 -6.71
CA GLU A 20 4.27 -6.30 -7.84
C GLU A 20 3.70 -5.80 -9.17
N GLN A 21 2.37 -5.64 -9.28
CA GLN A 21 1.72 -5.08 -10.47
C GLN A 21 2.25 -3.68 -10.80
N VAL A 22 2.31 -2.77 -9.82
CA VAL A 22 2.81 -1.41 -10.04
C VAL A 22 4.31 -1.41 -10.37
N VAL A 23 5.12 -2.24 -9.68
CA VAL A 23 6.56 -2.36 -9.98
C VAL A 23 6.79 -2.87 -11.41
N ARG A 24 6.00 -3.84 -11.89
CA ARG A 24 6.08 -4.30 -13.29
C ARG A 24 5.76 -3.18 -14.28
N GLN A 25 4.73 -2.37 -14.01
CA GLN A 25 4.37 -1.22 -14.86
C GLN A 25 5.46 -0.13 -14.85
N LEU A 26 6.09 0.13 -13.70
CA LEU A 26 7.21 1.07 -13.62
C LEU A 26 8.41 0.55 -14.44
N ARG A 27 8.74 -0.73 -14.31
CA ARG A 27 9.82 -1.38 -15.08
C ARG A 27 9.55 -1.44 -16.58
N SER A 28 8.30 -1.52 -17.02
CA SER A 28 7.99 -1.47 -18.47
C SER A 28 8.30 -0.10 -19.09
N VAL A 29 8.29 0.96 -18.29
CA VAL A 29 8.64 2.33 -18.74
C VAL A 29 10.11 2.65 -18.47
N HIS A 30 10.67 2.14 -17.37
CA HIS A 30 12.08 2.28 -17.02
C HIS A 30 12.71 0.90 -16.75
N PRO A 31 13.23 0.22 -17.80
CA PRO A 31 13.73 -1.16 -17.70
C PRO A 31 14.85 -1.36 -16.68
N ASP A 32 15.69 -0.34 -16.50
CA ASP A 32 16.82 -0.37 -15.57
C ASP A 32 16.42 0.01 -14.13
N LEU A 33 15.11 0.18 -13.86
CA LEU A 33 14.64 0.53 -12.53
C LEU A 33 14.79 -0.64 -11.55
N GLU A 34 15.74 -0.47 -10.62
CA GLU A 34 15.84 -1.34 -9.46
C GLU A 34 14.83 -0.94 -8.38
N THR A 35 14.11 -1.92 -7.84
CA THR A 35 13.18 -1.70 -6.73
C THR A 35 13.37 -2.77 -5.64
N LYS A 36 13.29 -2.36 -4.38
CA LYS A 36 13.29 -3.25 -3.22
C LYS A 36 11.98 -3.09 -2.45
N THR A 37 11.19 -4.15 -2.39
CA THR A 37 9.97 -4.16 -1.57
C THR A 37 10.32 -4.21 -0.09
N VAL A 38 9.73 -3.30 0.70
CA VAL A 38 9.86 -3.20 2.15
C VAL A 38 8.48 -3.44 2.75
N VAL A 39 8.31 -4.61 3.37
CA VAL A 39 7.05 -4.95 4.05
C VAL A 39 7.00 -4.22 5.38
N ILE A 40 5.98 -3.38 5.53
CA ILE A 40 5.70 -2.65 6.78
C ILE A 40 4.58 -3.40 7.48
N ARG A 41 4.96 -4.16 8.52
CA ARG A 41 4.00 -4.92 9.32
C ARG A 41 3.01 -3.97 9.98
N THR A 42 1.73 -4.21 9.73
CA THR A 42 0.63 -3.54 10.40
C THR A 42 -0.11 -4.53 11.29
N HIS A 43 -0.76 -4.07 12.36
CA HIS A 43 -1.47 -4.96 13.30
C HIS A 43 -2.55 -5.84 12.62
N GLY A 44 -3.08 -5.41 11.46
CA GLY A 44 -4.07 -6.16 10.69
C GLY A 44 -3.51 -7.31 9.85
N ASP A 45 -2.19 -7.46 9.77
CA ASP A 45 -1.53 -8.51 8.98
C ASP A 45 -1.26 -9.79 9.81
N ASP A 46 -1.35 -9.73 11.14
CA ASP A 46 -1.09 -10.85 12.07
C ASP A 46 -2.32 -11.73 12.36
N GLY A 47 -3.37 -11.65 11.54
CA GLY A 47 -4.54 -12.54 11.63
C GLY A 47 -5.44 -12.34 12.86
N TYR A 48 -5.21 -11.31 13.67
CA TYR A 48 -6.06 -11.00 14.82
C TYR A 48 -7.40 -10.44 14.36
N ARG A 49 -8.43 -11.30 14.44
CA ARG A 49 -9.85 -10.96 14.38
C ARG A 49 -10.30 -10.34 15.70
N GLU A 50 -9.62 -9.31 16.17
CA GLU A 50 -10.26 -8.40 17.12
C GLU A 50 -11.19 -7.51 16.32
N ASP A 51 -12.41 -7.39 16.83
CA ASP A 51 -13.48 -6.54 16.30
C ASP A 51 -12.89 -5.29 15.64
N LEU A 52 -13.37 -4.99 14.43
CA LEU A 52 -13.27 -3.66 13.85
C LEU A 52 -14.12 -2.69 14.68
N GLY A 53 -13.79 -2.54 15.97
CA GLY A 53 -14.32 -1.55 16.87
C GLY A 53 -14.09 -0.20 16.20
N SER A 54 -15.19 0.43 15.81
CA SER A 54 -15.24 1.72 15.11
C SER A 54 -14.24 1.85 13.94
N ALA A 55 -14.71 1.50 12.73
CA ALA A 55 -14.01 1.49 11.44
C ALA A 55 -13.20 2.74 11.00
N LEU A 56 -13.03 3.75 11.85
CA LEU A 56 -12.24 4.95 11.64
C LEU A 56 -10.82 4.86 12.20
N ASP A 57 -10.62 4.19 13.35
CA ASP A 57 -9.30 4.16 14.01
C ASP A 57 -8.35 3.13 13.38
N GLY A 58 -8.89 1.99 12.90
CA GLY A 58 -8.11 0.95 12.25
C GLY A 58 -7.50 1.38 10.90
N LYS A 59 -8.24 2.17 10.09
CA LYS A 59 -7.73 2.66 8.79
C LYS A 59 -6.55 3.60 8.95
N ARG A 60 -6.65 4.56 9.88
CA ARG A 60 -5.53 5.45 10.25
C ARG A 60 -4.35 4.65 10.81
N ALA A 61 -4.58 3.60 11.59
CA ALA A 61 -3.51 2.78 12.13
C ALA A 61 -2.67 2.09 11.04
N PHE A 62 -3.29 1.68 9.92
CA PHE A 62 -2.57 1.05 8.81
C PHE A 62 -1.73 2.04 8.01
N THR A 63 -2.30 3.19 7.65
CA THR A 63 -1.60 4.19 6.84
C THR A 63 -0.52 4.90 7.62
N LYS A 64 -0.74 5.19 8.91
CA LYS A 64 0.22 5.92 9.75
C LYS A 64 1.61 5.28 9.79
N ARG A 65 1.73 3.95 9.89
CA ARG A 65 3.05 3.29 9.90
C ARG A 65 3.82 3.44 8.60
N ILE A 66 3.10 3.46 7.48
CA ILE A 66 3.68 3.64 6.16
C ILE A 66 4.04 5.11 5.93
N GLU A 67 3.17 6.04 6.35
CA GLU A 67 3.45 7.48 6.37
C GLU A 67 4.69 7.79 7.21
N ASP A 68 4.79 7.25 8.44
CA ASP A 68 5.96 7.38 9.31
C ASP A 68 7.23 6.81 8.66
N ALA A 69 7.11 5.78 7.81
CA ALA A 69 8.25 5.22 7.07
C ALA A 69 8.68 6.08 5.88
N LEU A 70 7.74 6.70 5.17
CA LEU A 70 8.02 7.68 4.11
C LEU A 70 8.69 8.92 4.67
N LEU A 71 8.11 9.52 5.73
CA LEU A 71 8.63 10.72 6.36
C LEU A 71 10.02 10.51 6.98
N ALA A 72 10.30 9.30 7.49
CA ALA A 72 11.62 8.92 7.99
C ALA A 72 12.61 8.52 6.89
N GLY A 73 12.23 8.56 5.61
CA GLY A 73 13.08 8.15 4.49
C GLY A 73 13.49 6.68 4.51
N ARG A 74 12.71 5.81 5.17
CA ARG A 74 12.94 4.36 5.21
C ARG A 74 12.45 3.66 3.94
N ILE A 75 11.47 4.27 3.28
CA ILE A 75 10.93 3.90 1.96
C ILE A 75 10.82 5.15 1.10
N ASP A 76 10.84 4.99 -0.21
CA ASP A 76 10.83 6.09 -1.18
C ASP A 76 9.42 6.36 -1.72
N PHE A 77 8.60 5.32 -1.85
CA PHE A 77 7.16 5.43 -2.14
C PHE A 77 6.41 4.24 -1.56
N ALA A 78 5.08 4.32 -1.50
CA ALA A 78 4.22 3.26 -0.98
C ALA A 78 3.07 2.93 -1.94
N ILE A 79 2.63 1.66 -1.92
CA ILE A 79 1.48 1.18 -2.67
C ILE A 79 0.34 0.87 -1.70
N HIS A 80 -0.85 1.39 -2.02
CA HIS A 80 -2.07 1.20 -1.23
C HIS A 80 -3.27 0.91 -2.12
N SER A 81 -4.23 0.16 -1.59
CA SER A 81 -5.60 0.21 -2.07
C SER A 81 -6.18 1.58 -1.73
N LEU A 82 -6.66 2.32 -2.74
CA LEU A 82 -7.10 3.71 -2.56
C LEU A 82 -8.21 3.86 -1.50
N LYS A 83 -9.08 2.86 -1.36
CA LYS A 83 -10.18 2.82 -0.36
C LYS A 83 -9.71 2.79 1.11
N ASP A 84 -8.44 2.48 1.33
CA ASP A 84 -7.83 2.37 2.66
C ASP A 84 -7.06 3.64 3.05
N LEU A 85 -6.88 4.60 2.13
CA LEU A 85 -6.26 5.88 2.45
C LEU A 85 -7.21 6.81 3.21
N PRO A 86 -6.73 7.60 4.19
CA PRO A 86 -7.49 8.68 4.77
C PRO A 86 -7.82 9.74 3.70
N THR A 87 -8.91 10.48 3.92
CA THR A 87 -9.30 11.58 3.03
C THR A 87 -8.30 12.75 3.08
N GLU A 88 -7.63 12.92 4.22
CA GLU A 88 -6.57 13.90 4.41
C GLU A 88 -5.21 13.20 4.29
N VAL A 89 -4.39 13.66 3.36
CA VAL A 89 -3.01 13.19 3.23
C VAL A 89 -2.16 13.83 4.32
N ALA A 90 -1.30 13.05 4.97
CA ALA A 90 -0.40 13.56 5.99
C ALA A 90 0.52 14.66 5.42
N THR A 91 0.74 15.71 6.21
CA THR A 91 1.63 16.83 5.84
C THR A 91 3.00 16.31 5.41
N GLY A 92 3.48 16.78 4.26
CA GLY A 92 4.76 16.36 3.68
C GLY A 92 4.68 15.13 2.77
N LEU A 93 3.50 14.53 2.60
CA LEU A 93 3.24 13.45 1.66
C LEU A 93 2.24 13.86 0.59
N VAL A 94 2.21 13.10 -0.51
CA VAL A 94 1.29 13.32 -1.63
C VAL A 94 0.89 11.98 -2.23
N ILE A 95 -0.32 11.89 -2.80
CA ILE A 95 -0.69 10.80 -3.70
C ILE A 95 -0.06 11.11 -5.06
N ALA A 96 1.10 10.52 -5.33
CA ALA A 96 1.87 10.81 -6.54
C ALA A 96 1.25 10.23 -7.82
N ALA A 97 0.50 9.14 -7.71
CA ALA A 97 -0.12 8.48 -8.86
C ALA A 97 -1.37 7.69 -8.44
N ILE A 98 -2.31 7.58 -9.38
CA ILE A 98 -3.46 6.67 -9.32
C ILE A 98 -3.44 5.83 -10.61
N PRO A 99 -3.11 4.52 -10.53
CA PRO A 99 -3.14 3.65 -11.71
C PRO A 99 -4.55 3.51 -12.31
N PRO A 100 -4.68 3.00 -13.56
CA PRO A 100 -5.98 2.64 -14.13
C PRO A 100 -6.80 1.77 -13.16
N ARG A 101 -8.08 2.08 -13.02
CA ARG A 101 -8.96 1.44 -12.04
C ARG A 101 -9.39 0.06 -12.52
N GLU A 102 -9.18 -0.96 -11.69
CA GLU A 102 -9.78 -2.28 -11.85
C GLU A 102 -11.31 -2.24 -11.62
N ASP A 103 -11.99 -3.37 -11.88
CA ASP A 103 -13.43 -3.49 -11.65
C ASP A 103 -13.81 -3.06 -10.22
N PRO A 104 -14.64 -2.00 -10.05
CA PRO A 104 -14.99 -1.47 -8.73
C PRO A 104 -16.18 -2.17 -8.08
N ARG A 105 -16.78 -3.16 -8.74
CA ARG A 105 -18.01 -3.82 -8.26
C ARG A 105 -17.73 -4.77 -7.11
N ASP A 106 -18.68 -4.85 -6.18
CA ASP A 106 -18.70 -5.93 -5.20
C ASP A 106 -19.06 -7.26 -5.86
N VAL A 107 -18.61 -8.36 -5.26
CA VAL A 107 -18.86 -9.73 -5.75
C VAL A 107 -19.56 -10.52 -4.65
N PHE A 108 -20.64 -11.20 -5.03
CA PHE A 108 -21.30 -12.19 -4.16
C PHE A 108 -20.50 -13.50 -4.17
N VAL A 109 -20.06 -13.96 -3.00
CA VAL A 109 -19.34 -15.22 -2.82
C VAL A 109 -20.13 -16.09 -1.84
N ALA A 110 -20.66 -17.20 -2.32
CA ALA A 110 -21.38 -18.18 -1.52
C ALA A 110 -20.82 -19.58 -1.76
N ARG A 111 -20.97 -20.45 -0.75
CA ARG A 111 -20.94 -21.90 -0.96
C ARG A 111 -22.37 -22.36 -1.23
N ASP A 112 -22.48 -23.46 -1.98
CA ASP A 112 -23.73 -24.18 -2.21
C ASP A 112 -24.51 -24.44 -0.91
#